data_AF-Q8L2X7-F1
#
_entry.id   AF-Q8L2X7-F1
#
_cell.length_a   1.000
_cell.length_b   1.000
_cell.length_c   1.000
_cell.angle_alpha   90.00
_cell.angle_beta   90.00
_cell.angle_gamma   90.00
#
_symmetry.space_group_name_H-M   'P 1'
#
loop_
_entity.id
_entity.type
_entity.pdbx_description
1 polymer ?
#
loop_
_entity_poly.entity_id
_entity_poly.type
_entity_poly.pdbx_seq_one_letter_code
_entity_poly.pdbx_strand_id
1 'polypeptide(L)'
;VDANNVIRNAVSTGTMWRGLEVIMKGRDPRDAWAFVERICGVCTGCHALTSVRAVEDALQIKIPNNAFLIREIMAKVLQWHDHVVHFYHLHALDWVNPVNALKADPKATSALQQSISNHSKSSPGYFRDVQNRLKTFVESGQLGIFKNGYW
;
A
#
# COMPACT_ATOMS: atom_id res chain seq x y z
N VAL A 1 -25.92 -3.50 -13.26
CA VAL A 1 -25.67 -4.83 -13.86
C VAL A 1 -26.87 -5.22 -14.70
N ASP A 2 -26.71 -6.10 -15.70
CA ASP A 2 -27.85 -6.69 -16.42
C ASP A 2 -28.52 -7.83 -15.62
N ALA A 3 -29.51 -8.49 -16.22
CA ALA A 3 -30.22 -9.64 -15.63
C ALA A 3 -29.31 -10.86 -15.37
N ASN A 4 -28.10 -10.90 -15.92
CA ASN A 4 -27.13 -11.97 -15.76
C ASN A 4 -25.96 -11.56 -14.84
N ASN A 5 -26.15 -10.53 -14.00
CA ASN A 5 -25.14 -9.99 -13.09
C ASN A 5 -23.86 -9.43 -13.77
N VAL A 6 -23.90 -9.10 -15.06
CA VAL A 6 -22.75 -8.51 -15.74
C VAL A 6 -22.81 -6.99 -15.63
N ILE A 7 -21.67 -6.36 -15.33
CA ILE A 7 -21.53 -4.90 -15.34
C ILE A 7 -21.74 -4.39 -16.78
N ARG A 8 -22.73 -3.52 -16.99
CA ARG A 8 -23.03 -2.88 -18.29
C ARG A 8 -22.71 -1.40 -18.36
N ASN A 9 -22.48 -0.80 -17.20
CA ASN A 9 -22.06 0.58 -17.06
C ASN A 9 -21.22 0.68 -15.78
N ALA A 10 -20.17 1.49 -15.82
CA ALA A 10 -19.31 1.78 -14.69
C ALA A 10 -19.10 3.30 -14.61
N VAL A 11 -19.26 3.86 -13.42
CA VAL A 11 -19.10 5.30 -13.17
C VAL A 11 -18.08 5.47 -12.04
N SER A 12 -17.01 6.22 -12.31
CA SER A 12 -15.99 6.58 -11.32
C SER A 12 -16.21 8.00 -10.85
N THR A 13 -16.32 8.22 -9.53
CA THR A 13 -16.53 9.54 -8.92
C THR A 13 -15.46 9.81 -7.88
N GLY A 14 -14.61 10.82 -8.09
CA GLY A 14 -13.70 11.30 -7.07
C GLY A 14 -14.46 12.13 -6.03
N THR A 15 -14.54 11.66 -4.79
CA THR A 15 -15.41 12.25 -3.75
C THR A 15 -14.71 13.26 -2.85
N MET A 16 -13.55 13.80 -3.25
CA MET A 16 -12.79 14.77 -2.45
C MET A 16 -11.97 15.73 -3.32
N TRP A 17 -11.76 16.95 -2.79
CA TRP A 17 -10.88 17.97 -3.38
C TRP A 17 -10.25 18.83 -2.27
N ARG A 18 -9.02 19.30 -2.49
CA ARG A 18 -8.29 20.18 -1.54
C ARG A 18 -7.65 21.42 -2.17
N GLY A 19 -7.51 21.47 -3.50
CA GLY A 19 -7.09 22.69 -4.20
C GLY A 19 -5.63 23.12 -4.03
N LEU A 20 -4.68 22.18 -3.90
CA LEU A 20 -3.26 22.52 -3.72
C LEU A 20 -2.70 23.40 -4.86
N GLU A 21 -3.15 23.20 -6.09
CA GLU A 21 -2.76 24.03 -7.25
C GLU A 21 -3.10 25.51 -7.05
N VAL A 22 -4.24 25.80 -6.42
CA VAL A 22 -4.65 27.18 -6.09
C VAL A 22 -3.83 27.72 -4.93
N ILE A 23 -3.64 26.90 -3.88
CA ILE A 23 -2.86 27.26 -2.69
C ILE A 23 -1.41 27.61 -3.04
N MET A 24 -0.86 26.99 -4.09
CA MET A 24 0.52 27.22 -4.53
C MET A 24 0.76 28.56 -5.20
N LYS A 25 -0.27 29.28 -5.66
CA LYS A 25 -0.11 30.58 -6.32
C LYS A 25 0.53 31.60 -5.36
N GLY A 26 1.57 32.29 -5.84
CA GLY A 26 2.28 33.32 -5.08
C GLY A 26 3.22 32.80 -3.98
N ARG A 27 3.42 31.48 -3.86
CA ARG A 27 4.41 30.90 -2.94
C ARG A 27 5.81 30.89 -3.54
N ASP A 28 6.80 30.88 -2.67
CA ASP A 28 8.19 30.69 -3.07
C ASP A 28 8.39 29.27 -3.65
N PRO A 29 8.99 29.12 -4.85
CA PRO A 29 9.24 27.81 -5.45
C PRO A 29 10.05 26.87 -4.55
N ARG A 30 10.90 27.41 -3.66
CA ARG A 30 11.72 26.61 -2.74
C ARG A 30 10.89 25.90 -1.66
N ASP A 31 9.71 26.45 -1.34
CA ASP A 31 8.80 25.86 -0.35
C ASP A 31 7.81 24.86 -0.99
N ALA A 32 7.68 24.88 -2.32
CA ALA A 32 6.64 24.14 -3.04
C ALA A 32 6.62 22.65 -2.72
N TRP A 33 7.79 22.01 -2.63
CA TRP A 33 7.90 20.58 -2.37
C TRP A 33 7.24 20.18 -1.05
N ALA A 34 7.33 21.01 -0.01
CA ALA A 34 6.76 20.72 1.30
C ALA A 34 5.23 20.77 1.27
N PHE A 35 4.64 21.68 0.49
CA PHE A 35 3.19 21.77 0.30
C PHE A 35 2.67 20.59 -0.52
N VAL A 36 3.27 20.34 -1.68
CA VAL A 36 2.76 19.30 -2.60
C VAL A 36 3.06 17.89 -2.10
N GLU A 37 4.05 17.69 -1.22
CA GLU A 37 4.23 16.41 -0.52
C GLU A 37 2.96 15.97 0.21
N ARG A 38 2.18 16.92 0.74
CA ARG A 38 0.92 16.63 1.45
C ARG A 38 -0.24 16.34 0.50
N ILE A 39 -0.02 16.25 -0.81
CA ILE A 39 -1.03 15.71 -1.73
C ILE A 39 -1.35 14.25 -1.38
N CYS A 40 -0.37 13.44 -1.00
CA CYS A 40 -0.65 12.05 -0.65
C CYS A 40 0.35 11.52 0.39
N GLY A 41 -0.16 10.97 1.49
CA GLY A 41 0.65 10.33 2.53
C GLY A 41 1.00 8.87 2.25
N VAL A 42 0.38 8.23 1.24
CA VAL A 42 0.69 6.85 0.84
C VAL A 42 1.90 6.84 -0.09
N CYS A 43 1.80 7.51 -1.24
CA CYS A 43 2.93 7.72 -2.15
C CYS A 43 3.84 8.88 -1.68
N THR A 44 4.13 8.91 -0.38
CA THR A 44 4.82 10.02 0.30
C THR A 44 6.20 10.31 -0.30
N GLY A 45 6.49 11.59 -0.54
CA GLY A 45 7.77 12.04 -1.09
C GLY A 45 7.85 12.06 -2.62
N CYS A 46 7.00 11.33 -3.37
CA CYS A 46 7.08 11.38 -4.84
C CYS A 46 6.67 12.76 -5.38
N HIS A 47 5.65 13.41 -4.78
CA HIS A 47 5.26 14.77 -5.13
C HIS A 47 6.35 15.79 -4.78
N ALA A 48 7.04 15.62 -3.65
CA ALA A 48 8.18 16.45 -3.27
C ALA A 48 9.32 16.32 -4.29
N LEU A 49 9.68 15.08 -4.67
CA LEU A 49 10.71 14.78 -5.64
C LEU A 49 10.39 15.41 -7.01
N THR A 50 9.14 15.29 -7.47
CA THR A 50 8.70 15.93 -8.71
C THR A 50 8.75 17.46 -8.59
N SER A 51 8.37 18.03 -7.44
CA SER A 51 8.42 19.48 -7.22
C SER A 51 9.85 20.03 -7.29
N VAL A 52 10.82 19.40 -6.62
CA VAL A 52 12.20 19.87 -6.68
C VAL A 52 12.78 19.73 -8.08
N ARG A 53 12.46 18.63 -8.79
CA ARG A 53 12.84 18.45 -10.21
C ARG A 53 12.27 19.55 -11.10
N ALA A 54 11.00 19.92 -10.92
CA ALA A 54 10.34 20.96 -11.71
C ALA A 54 10.95 22.35 -11.47
N VAL A 55 11.26 22.69 -10.21
CA VAL A 55 11.90 23.97 -9.87
C VAL A 55 13.35 24.01 -10.36
N GLU A 56 14.10 22.91 -10.19
CA GLU A 56 15.47 22.79 -10.69
C GLU A 56 15.53 22.90 -12.22
N ASP A 57 14.59 22.28 -12.94
CA ASP A 57 14.45 22.41 -14.39
C ASP A 57 14.16 23.86 -14.81
N ALA A 58 13.17 24.51 -14.19
CA ALA A 58 12.82 25.90 -14.50
C ALA A 58 13.99 26.89 -14.28
N LEU A 59 14.84 26.63 -13.29
CA LEU A 59 16.00 27.45 -12.95
C LEU A 59 17.32 26.93 -13.53
N GLN A 60 17.29 25.86 -14.34
CA GLN A 60 18.45 25.22 -14.94
C GLN A 60 19.53 24.79 -13.92
N ILE A 61 19.09 24.34 -12.74
CA ILE A 61 19.96 23.87 -11.65
C ILE A 61 20.35 22.41 -11.91
N LYS A 62 21.65 22.14 -11.91
CA LYS A 62 22.19 20.76 -11.94
C LYS A 62 22.63 20.35 -10.54
N ILE A 63 21.98 19.32 -10.00
CA ILE A 63 22.36 18.75 -8.70
C ILE A 63 23.61 17.88 -8.81
N PRO A 64 24.41 17.73 -7.74
CA PRO A 64 25.53 16.79 -7.71
C PRO A 64 25.03 15.34 -7.77
N ASN A 65 25.86 14.43 -8.31
CA ASN A 65 25.50 13.02 -8.49
C ASN A 65 25.05 12.34 -7.18
N ASN A 66 25.67 12.69 -6.04
CA ASN A 66 25.29 12.12 -4.75
C ASN A 66 23.85 12.51 -4.35
N ALA A 67 23.39 13.74 -4.67
CA ALA A 67 22.02 14.15 -4.43
C ALA A 67 21.04 13.40 -5.33
N PHE A 68 21.39 13.19 -6.60
CA PHE A 68 20.62 12.35 -7.52
C PHE A 68 20.47 10.93 -6.97
N LEU A 69 21.57 10.28 -6.59
CA LEU A 69 21.56 8.91 -6.09
C LEU A 69 20.74 8.76 -4.79
N ILE A 70 20.85 9.71 -3.86
CA ILE A 70 20.03 9.70 -2.64
C ILE A 70 18.55 9.83 -2.97
N ARG A 71 18.17 10.74 -3.89
CA ARG A 71 16.78 10.89 -4.35
C ARG A 71 16.23 9.63 -5.02
N GLU A 72 17.05 8.95 -5.82
CA GLU A 72 16.69 7.68 -6.44
C GLU A 72 16.52 6.56 -5.41
N ILE A 73 17.37 6.51 -4.38
CA ILE A 73 17.21 5.57 -3.26
C ILE A 73 15.87 5.84 -2.55
N MET A 74 15.57 7.10 -2.22
CA MET A 74 14.31 7.47 -1.57
C MET A 74 13.09 7.05 -2.42
N ALA A 75 13.12 7.29 -3.73
CA ALA A 75 12.06 6.90 -4.65
C ALA A 75 11.87 5.38 -4.72
N LYS A 76 12.96 4.61 -4.74
CA LYS A 76 12.91 3.14 -4.78
C LYS A 76 12.45 2.53 -3.44
N VAL A 77 12.85 3.13 -2.33
CA VAL A 77 12.33 2.76 -0.99
C VAL A 77 10.82 2.98 -0.93
N LEU A 78 10.33 4.11 -1.46
CA LEU A 78 8.90 4.36 -1.55
C LEU A 78 8.19 3.29 -2.38
N GLN A 79 8.67 2.99 -3.60
CA GLN A 79 8.04 1.97 -4.44
C GLN A 79 7.94 0.62 -3.75
N TRP A 80 9.03 0.19 -3.09
CA TRP A 80 9.03 -1.09 -2.38
C TRP A 80 8.03 -1.09 -1.22
N HIS A 81 8.04 -0.05 -0.38
CA HIS A 81 7.10 0.10 0.72
C HIS A 81 5.65 0.13 0.23
N ASP A 82 5.34 1.01 -0.72
CA ASP A 82 4.00 1.24 -1.25
C ASP A 82 3.43 -0.06 -1.85
N HIS A 83 4.21 -0.77 -2.67
CA HIS A 83 3.75 -2.00 -3.31
C HIS A 83 3.55 -3.17 -2.33
N VAL A 84 4.43 -3.34 -1.34
CA VAL A 84 4.26 -4.38 -0.32
C VAL A 84 3.02 -4.10 0.53
N VAL A 85 2.82 -2.85 0.95
CA VAL A 85 1.65 -2.45 1.74
C VAL A 85 0.36 -2.59 0.92
N HIS A 86 0.36 -2.11 -0.32
CA HIS A 86 -0.78 -2.25 -1.23
C HIS A 86 -1.18 -3.72 -1.38
N PHE A 87 -0.21 -4.60 -1.69
CA PHE A 87 -0.49 -6.00 -1.90
C PHE A 87 -1.12 -6.66 -0.67
N TYR A 88 -0.49 -6.56 0.51
CA TYR A 88 -0.94 -7.30 1.70
C TYR A 88 -2.08 -6.65 2.46
N HIS A 89 -2.09 -5.31 2.57
CA HIS A 89 -3.03 -4.61 3.46
C HIS A 89 -4.24 -4.01 2.73
N LEU A 90 -4.14 -3.74 1.43
CA LEU A 90 -5.25 -3.16 0.65
C LEU A 90 -5.89 -4.20 -0.27
N HIS A 91 -5.10 -5.00 -0.98
CA HIS A 91 -5.59 -5.83 -2.07
C HIS A 91 -5.78 -7.31 -1.69
N ALA A 92 -4.96 -7.86 -0.79
CA ALA A 92 -4.97 -9.30 -0.49
C ALA A 92 -6.32 -9.83 -0.02
N LEU A 93 -7.12 -9.02 0.68
CA LEU A 93 -8.43 -9.45 1.21
C LEU A 93 -9.51 -9.65 0.13
N ASP A 94 -9.26 -9.20 -1.11
CA ASP A 94 -10.09 -9.54 -2.27
C ASP A 94 -9.83 -10.99 -2.75
N TRP A 95 -8.70 -11.58 -2.35
CA TRP A 95 -8.22 -12.90 -2.79
C TRP A 95 -8.10 -13.91 -1.66
N VAL A 96 -7.95 -13.43 -0.41
CA VAL A 96 -7.67 -14.24 0.78
C VAL A 96 -8.82 -14.10 1.76
N ASN A 97 -9.40 -15.22 2.16
CA ASN A 97 -10.40 -15.29 3.21
C ASN A 97 -9.72 -15.62 4.57
N PRO A 98 -9.51 -14.63 5.45
CA PRO A 98 -8.83 -14.84 6.73
C PRO A 98 -9.64 -15.74 7.66
N VAL A 99 -10.98 -15.64 7.67
CA VAL A 99 -11.82 -16.48 8.55
C VAL A 99 -11.73 -17.95 8.14
N ASN A 100 -11.67 -18.23 6.84
CA ASN A 100 -11.50 -19.60 6.35
C ASN A 100 -10.11 -20.20 6.68
N ALA A 101 -9.10 -19.37 6.96
CA ALA A 101 -7.78 -19.84 7.40
C ALA A 101 -7.82 -20.59 8.75
N LEU A 102 -8.89 -20.43 9.55
CA LEU A 102 -9.11 -21.20 10.77
C LEU A 102 -9.32 -22.70 10.52
N LYS A 103 -9.63 -23.11 9.29
CA LYS A 103 -9.83 -24.51 8.89
C LYS A 103 -8.56 -25.18 8.34
N ALA A 104 -7.48 -24.42 8.15
CA ALA A 104 -6.25 -24.94 7.55
C ALA A 104 -5.51 -25.91 8.48
N ASP A 105 -4.87 -26.95 7.94
CA ASP A 105 -3.91 -27.78 8.69
C ASP A 105 -2.52 -27.11 8.70
N PRO A 106 -1.95 -26.75 9.87
CA PRO A 106 -0.63 -26.13 9.94
C PRO A 106 0.50 -26.95 9.33
N LYS A 107 0.41 -28.29 9.31
CA LYS A 107 1.43 -29.14 8.66
C LYS A 107 1.35 -29.01 7.14
N ALA A 108 0.15 -29.13 6.57
CA ALA A 108 -0.07 -28.90 5.13
C ALA A 108 0.34 -27.47 4.70
N THR A 109 0.00 -26.45 5.49
CA THR A 109 0.41 -25.05 5.21
C THR A 109 1.94 -24.89 5.23
N SER A 110 2.63 -25.55 6.17
CA SER A 110 4.10 -25.58 6.23
C SER A 110 4.72 -26.21 5.00
N ALA A 111 4.22 -27.37 4.57
CA ALA A 111 4.68 -28.03 3.35
C ALA A 111 4.43 -27.15 2.10
N LEU A 112 3.26 -26.51 2.01
CA LEU A 112 2.94 -25.59 0.92
C LEU A 112 3.92 -24.40 0.87
N GLN A 113 4.16 -23.74 2.00
CA GLN A 113 5.12 -22.63 2.08
C GLN A 113 6.51 -23.06 1.61
N GLN A 114 6.99 -24.21 2.06
CA GLN A 114 8.31 -24.74 1.69
C GLN A 114 8.41 -25.12 0.20
N SER A 115 7.28 -25.48 -0.44
CA SER A 115 7.23 -25.73 -1.88
C SER A 115 7.26 -24.46 -2.74
N ILE A 116 6.84 -23.31 -2.17
CA ILE A 116 6.71 -22.04 -2.90
C ILE A 116 7.93 -21.13 -2.69
N SER A 117 8.54 -21.14 -1.50
CA SER A 117 9.61 -20.21 -1.15
C SER A 117 10.54 -20.77 -0.06
N ASN A 118 11.81 -20.37 -0.13
CA ASN A 118 12.83 -20.65 0.88
C ASN A 118 12.74 -19.76 2.14
N HIS A 119 11.65 -19.01 2.33
CA HIS A 119 11.46 -18.16 3.50
C HIS A 119 11.50 -18.96 4.81
N SER A 120 12.29 -18.49 5.77
CA SER A 120 12.63 -19.25 6.99
C SER A 120 11.47 -19.42 7.97
N LYS A 121 10.49 -18.51 7.97
CA LYS A 121 9.28 -18.64 8.81
C LYS A 121 8.26 -19.56 8.14
N SER A 122 8.54 -20.86 8.17
CA SER A 122 7.74 -21.86 7.45
C SER A 122 7.41 -23.11 8.27
N SER A 123 7.65 -23.12 9.59
CA SER A 123 7.41 -24.31 10.42
C SER A 123 5.91 -24.55 10.69
N PRO A 124 5.47 -25.80 10.94
CA PRO A 124 4.09 -26.07 11.33
C PRO A 124 3.68 -25.35 12.63
N GLY A 125 4.62 -25.19 13.56
CA GLY A 125 4.40 -24.46 14.82
C GLY A 125 4.09 -22.98 14.58
N TYR A 126 4.86 -22.32 13.70
CA TYR A 126 4.63 -20.93 13.33
C TYR A 126 3.21 -20.70 12.79
N PHE A 127 2.76 -21.55 11.85
CA PHE A 127 1.42 -21.44 11.28
C PHE A 127 0.32 -21.75 12.30
N ARG A 128 0.54 -22.70 13.22
CA ARG A 128 -0.40 -22.98 14.31
C ARG A 128 -0.55 -21.78 15.24
N ASP A 129 0.55 -21.11 15.59
CA ASP A 129 0.52 -19.96 16.48
C ASP A 129 -0.21 -18.76 15.84
N VAL A 130 0.04 -18.51 14.56
CA VAL A 130 -0.70 -17.50 13.77
C VAL A 130 -2.20 -17.84 13.71
N GLN A 131 -2.54 -19.10 13.43
CA GLN A 131 -3.93 -19.57 13.39
C GLN A 131 -4.61 -19.42 14.76
N ASN A 132 -3.93 -19.79 15.85
CA ASN A 132 -4.45 -19.64 17.21
C ASN A 132 -4.70 -18.17 17.57
N ARG A 133 -3.78 -17.27 17.20
CA ARG A 133 -3.96 -15.83 17.39
C ARG A 133 -5.19 -15.32 16.65
N LEU A 134 -5.38 -15.75 15.40
CA LEU A 134 -6.56 -15.41 14.61
C LEU A 134 -7.83 -15.99 15.22
N LYS A 135 -7.77 -17.24 15.72
CA LYS A 135 -8.89 -17.90 16.39
C LYS A 135 -9.35 -17.11 17.60
N THR A 136 -8.44 -16.75 18.50
CA THR A 136 -8.74 -15.91 19.67
C THR A 136 -9.35 -14.56 19.26
N PHE A 137 -8.83 -13.95 18.19
CA PHE A 137 -9.38 -12.69 17.67
C PHE A 137 -10.81 -12.86 17.14
N VAL A 138 -11.09 -13.91 16.38
CA VAL A 138 -12.43 -14.18 15.83
C VAL A 138 -13.43 -14.56 16.93
N GLU A 139 -13.03 -15.43 17.86
CA GLU A 139 -13.86 -15.88 18.98
C GLU A 139 -14.18 -14.78 19.99
N SER A 140 -13.41 -13.67 19.99
CA SER A 140 -13.74 -12.48 20.79
C SER A 140 -15.05 -11.80 20.38
N GLY A 141 -15.56 -12.07 19.17
CA GLY A 141 -16.69 -11.34 18.57
C GLY A 141 -16.35 -9.92 18.10
N GLN A 142 -15.13 -9.43 18.34
CA GLN A 142 -14.66 -8.10 17.95
C GLN A 142 -13.78 -8.16 16.70
N LEU A 143 -14.39 -8.47 15.55
CA LEU A 143 -13.69 -8.75 14.28
C LEU A 143 -12.92 -7.57 13.65
N GLY A 144 -13.03 -6.36 14.19
CA GLY A 144 -12.29 -5.18 13.71
C GLY A 144 -12.40 -5.00 12.20
N ILE A 145 -11.25 -4.96 11.51
CA ILE A 145 -11.15 -4.81 10.05
C ILE A 145 -11.75 -5.98 9.25
N PHE A 146 -12.02 -7.14 9.88
CA PHE A 146 -12.68 -8.27 9.24
C PHE A 146 -14.20 -8.30 9.44
N LYS A 147 -14.76 -7.36 10.21
CA LYS A 147 -16.20 -7.29 10.46
C LYS A 147 -16.94 -6.98 9.16
N ASN A 148 -18.02 -7.73 8.89
CA ASN A 148 -18.87 -7.59 7.70
C ASN A 148 -18.11 -7.71 6.35
N GLY A 149 -17.03 -8.49 6.32
CA GLY A 149 -16.34 -8.86 5.08
C GLY A 149 -17.11 -9.92 4.27
N TYR A 150 -16.67 -10.19 3.04
CA TYR A 150 -17.28 -11.15 2.10
C TYR A 150 -16.76 -12.58 2.29
N TRP A 151 -16.62 -13.03 3.55
CA TRP A 151 -16.00 -14.31 3.92
C TRP A 151 -16.92 -15.51 3.71
#